data_AF-A0A7S1R3X3-F1
#
_entry.id   AF-A0A7S1R3X3-F1
#
_cell.length_a   1.000
_cell.length_b   1.000
_cell.length_c   1.000
_cell.angle_alpha   90.00
_cell.angle_beta   90.00
_cell.angle_gamma   90.00
#
_symmetry.space_group_name_H-M   'P 1'
#
loop_
_entity.id
_entity.type
_entity.pdbx_description
1 polymer ?
#
loop_
_entity_poly.entity_id
_entity_poly.type
_entity_poly.pdbx_seq_one_letter_code
_entity_poly.pdbx_strand_id
1 'polypeptide(L)'
;TETHVTKHLQPPRHSARAGRVSLWVGSTTPGPTDAAGASAAFNGPTSCLAINQTVYITDFDNHKLRLASHADDSVTTFAGSGVSGAADGVGTAAQFNFPYDIELP
;
A
#
# COMPACT_ATOMS: atom_id res chain seq x y z
N THR A 1 -36.55 -9.21 -42.75
CA THR A 1 -35.26 -8.57 -42.42
C THR A 1 -34.71 -9.25 -41.20
N GLU A 2 -33.91 -10.31 -41.39
CA GLU A 2 -33.32 -11.06 -40.27
C GLU A 2 -32.01 -10.41 -39.85
N THR A 3 -31.99 -9.90 -38.62
CA THR A 3 -30.78 -9.36 -37.99
C THR A 3 -29.93 -10.53 -37.49
N HIS A 4 -28.85 -10.83 -38.21
CA HIS A 4 -27.81 -11.75 -37.72
C HIS A 4 -27.12 -11.12 -36.50
N VAL A 5 -27.47 -11.56 -35.29
CA VAL A 5 -26.74 -11.20 -34.06
C VAL A 5 -25.67 -12.24 -33.83
N THR A 6 -24.44 -11.96 -34.27
CA THR A 6 -23.28 -12.76 -33.89
C THR A 6 -22.96 -12.51 -32.42
N LYS A 7 -23.39 -13.38 -31.52
CA LYS A 7 -22.83 -13.45 -30.17
C LYS A 7 -21.40 -13.98 -30.30
N HIS A 8 -20.41 -13.09 -30.20
CA HIS A 8 -19.03 -13.51 -29.98
C HIS A 8 -18.94 -14.13 -28.58
N LEU A 9 -19.14 -15.45 -28.50
CA LEU A 9 -18.72 -16.24 -27.36
C LEU A 9 -17.21 -16.26 -27.38
N GLN A 10 -16.59 -15.43 -26.53
CA GLN A 10 -15.16 -15.55 -26.29
C GLN A 10 -14.97 -16.83 -25.45
N PRO A 11 -14.21 -17.84 -25.93
CA PRO A 11 -13.98 -19.05 -25.15
C PRO A 11 -13.30 -18.70 -23.82
N PRO A 12 -13.44 -19.54 -22.77
CA PRO A 12 -12.79 -19.30 -21.49
C PRO A 12 -11.28 -19.38 -21.71
N ARG A 13 -10.66 -18.24 -21.95
CA ARG A 13 -9.21 -18.17 -22.01
C ARG A 13 -8.77 -18.21 -20.56
N HIS A 14 -8.52 -19.41 -20.05
CA HIS A 14 -7.49 -19.62 -19.03
C HIS A 14 -6.19 -19.05 -19.63
N SER A 15 -6.01 -17.74 -19.52
CA SER A 15 -4.81 -17.05 -19.94
C SER A 15 -3.76 -17.36 -18.88
N ALA A 16 -2.65 -17.94 -19.33
CA ALA A 16 -1.45 -18.21 -18.58
C ALA A 16 -1.22 -17.20 -17.45
N ARG A 17 -0.88 -17.72 -16.26
CA ARG A 17 -0.49 -16.97 -15.06
C ARG A 17 0.82 -16.22 -15.31
N ALA A 18 0.79 -15.20 -16.16
CA ALA A 18 1.81 -14.17 -16.20
C ALA A 18 1.71 -13.41 -14.88
N GLY A 19 2.83 -13.23 -14.18
CA GLY A 19 2.91 -12.43 -12.95
C GLY A 19 2.57 -10.97 -13.21
N ARG A 20 1.28 -10.67 -13.40
CA ARG A 20 0.76 -9.33 -13.60
C ARG A 20 0.99 -8.54 -12.32
N VAL A 21 1.75 -7.46 -12.44
CA VAL A 21 1.96 -6.47 -11.40
C VAL A 21 1.07 -5.27 -11.73
N SER A 22 0.33 -4.80 -10.74
CA SER A 22 -0.48 -3.59 -10.82
C SER A 22 -0.25 -2.73 -9.59
N LEU A 23 -0.41 -1.42 -9.74
CA LEU A 23 -0.46 -0.51 -8.61
C LEU A 23 -1.67 -0.85 -7.74
N TRP A 24 -1.46 -0.98 -6.43
CA TRP A 24 -2.53 -1.11 -5.44
C TRP A 24 -2.72 0.22 -4.71
N VAL A 25 -1.72 0.63 -3.94
CA VAL A 25 -1.68 1.91 -3.21
C VAL A 25 -0.37 2.63 -3.45
N GLY A 26 -0.39 3.95 -3.29
CA GLY A 26 0.79 4.80 -3.47
C GLY A 26 0.78 5.55 -4.80
N SER A 27 1.64 6.55 -4.90
CA SER A 27 1.75 7.43 -6.07
C SER A 27 3.20 7.61 -6.49
N THR A 28 3.41 8.28 -7.62
CA THR A 28 4.73 8.67 -8.11
C THR A 28 5.29 9.92 -7.43
N THR A 29 4.52 10.57 -6.57
CA THR A 29 4.93 11.75 -5.80
C THR A 29 5.33 11.32 -4.40
N PRO A 30 6.59 11.50 -3.99
CA PRO A 30 7.02 11.18 -2.64
C PRO A 30 6.33 12.06 -1.60
N GLY A 31 5.94 11.49 -0.47
CA GLY A 31 5.38 12.24 0.66
C GLY A 31 4.57 11.38 1.64
N PRO A 32 4.08 11.95 2.75
CA PRO A 32 3.43 11.20 3.82
C PRO A 32 1.89 11.16 3.71
N THR A 33 1.32 11.38 2.52
CA THR A 33 -0.13 11.53 2.35
C THR A 33 -0.86 10.23 2.68
N ASP A 34 -1.73 10.29 3.70
CA ASP A 34 -2.75 9.28 4.00
C ASP A 34 -3.95 9.51 3.05
N ALA A 35 -4.31 8.49 2.28
CA ALA A 35 -5.43 8.51 1.34
C ALA A 35 -5.71 7.09 0.82
N ALA A 36 -6.74 6.92 0.00
CA ALA A 36 -7.03 5.66 -0.67
C ALA A 36 -6.29 5.51 -2.02
N GLY A 37 -5.89 4.28 -2.34
CA GLY A 37 -5.36 3.88 -3.65
C GLY A 37 -4.18 4.74 -4.12
N ALA A 38 -4.28 5.22 -5.36
CA ALA A 38 -3.24 6.02 -6.02
C ALA A 38 -3.11 7.46 -5.49
N SER A 39 -3.99 7.89 -4.58
CA SER A 39 -3.89 9.20 -3.93
C SER A 39 -3.00 9.17 -2.69
N ALA A 40 -2.71 7.97 -2.16
CA ALA A 40 -1.75 7.81 -1.07
C ALA A 40 -0.32 8.09 -1.56
N ALA A 41 0.54 8.54 -0.66
CA ALA A 41 1.96 8.72 -0.95
C ALA A 41 2.82 8.05 0.12
N PHE A 42 3.99 7.60 -0.31
CA PHE A 42 5.09 7.11 0.52
C PHE A 42 6.37 7.83 0.11
N ASN A 43 7.41 7.77 0.93
CA ASN A 43 8.73 8.30 0.62
C ASN A 43 9.79 7.27 0.99
N GLY A 44 10.28 6.57 -0.03
CA GLY A 44 11.26 5.50 0.12
C GLY A 44 10.78 4.31 0.97
N PRO A 45 9.59 3.72 0.76
CA PRO A 45 9.19 2.55 1.55
C PRO A 45 10.19 1.40 1.38
N THR A 46 10.58 0.73 2.47
CA THR A 46 11.73 -0.20 2.51
C THR A 46 11.33 -1.67 2.73
N SER A 47 10.37 -1.93 3.61
CA SER A 47 9.90 -3.26 3.98
C SER A 47 8.38 -3.25 4.17
N CYS A 48 7.79 -4.44 4.10
CA CYS A 48 6.38 -4.62 4.43
C CYS A 48 6.09 -6.00 5.03
N LEU A 49 5.04 -6.03 5.85
CA LEU A 49 4.54 -7.22 6.53
C LEU A 49 3.03 -7.33 6.31
N ALA A 50 2.59 -8.39 5.65
CA ALA A 50 1.18 -8.65 5.42
C ALA A 50 0.58 -9.49 6.56
N ILE A 51 -0.48 -8.99 7.19
CA ILE A 51 -1.25 -9.68 8.23
C ILE A 51 -2.74 -9.54 7.89
N ASN A 52 -3.40 -10.66 7.60
CA ASN A 52 -4.81 -10.70 7.18
C ASN A 52 -5.08 -9.77 5.98
N GLN A 53 -5.94 -8.75 6.14
CA GLN A 53 -6.30 -7.78 5.10
C GLN A 53 -5.49 -6.47 5.22
N THR A 54 -4.38 -6.48 5.95
CA THR A 54 -3.58 -5.28 6.20
C THR A 54 -2.12 -5.53 5.86
N VAL A 55 -1.50 -4.57 5.18
CA VAL A 55 -0.06 -4.54 4.94
C VAL A 55 0.53 -3.41 5.75
N TYR A 56 1.43 -3.75 6.67
CA TYR A 56 2.23 -2.79 7.43
C TYR A 56 3.46 -2.44 6.60
N ILE A 57 3.80 -1.16 6.50
CA ILE A 57 4.83 -0.65 5.60
C ILE A 57 5.75 0.27 6.40
N THR A 58 7.06 0.08 6.29
CA THR A 58 8.05 1.05 6.77
C THR A 58 8.23 2.14 5.71
N ASP A 59 7.94 3.39 6.08
CA ASP A 59 7.99 4.54 5.20
C ASP A 59 9.21 5.41 5.59
N PHE A 60 10.35 5.02 5.04
CA PHE A 60 11.70 5.32 5.52
C PHE A 60 11.96 6.82 5.68
N ASP A 61 11.82 7.60 4.61
CA ASP A 61 12.12 9.04 4.61
C ASP A 61 10.99 9.87 5.24
N ASN A 62 9.82 9.25 5.45
CA ASN A 62 8.72 9.88 6.17
C ASN A 62 8.74 9.58 7.67
N HIS A 63 9.69 8.78 8.18
CA HIS A 63 9.79 8.44 9.61
C HIS A 63 8.49 7.84 10.19
N LYS A 64 7.80 7.00 9.39
CA LYS A 64 6.46 6.47 9.71
C LYS A 64 6.36 4.97 9.49
N LEU A 65 5.47 4.35 10.25
CA LEU A 65 4.87 3.05 9.94
C LEU A 65 3.48 3.31 9.37
N ARG A 66 3.17 2.73 8.21
CA ARG A 66 1.92 2.93 7.48
C ARG A 66 1.14 1.62 7.42
N LEU A 67 -0.19 1.70 7.38
CA LEU A 67 -1.08 0.57 7.10
C LEU A 67 -1.71 0.77 5.73
N ALA A 68 -1.71 -0.26 4.90
CA ALA A 68 -2.54 -0.36 3.72
C ALA A 68 -3.62 -1.43 3.94
N SER A 69 -4.89 -1.09 3.77
CA SER A 69 -6.04 -1.97 4.01
C SER A 69 -6.61 -2.48 2.69
N HIS A 70 -6.71 -3.80 2.54
CA HIS A 70 -7.38 -4.42 1.38
C HIS A 70 -8.91 -4.32 1.44
N ALA A 71 -9.49 -3.89 2.57
CA ALA A 71 -10.93 -3.76 2.71
C ALA A 71 -11.50 -2.54 1.95
N ASP A 72 -10.70 -1.47 1.86
CA ASP A 72 -11.11 -0.16 1.35
C ASP A 72 -10.00 0.59 0.59
N ASP A 73 -8.88 -0.09 0.31
CA ASP A 73 -7.68 0.46 -0.32
C ASP A 73 -7.09 1.69 0.39
N SER A 74 -7.40 1.88 1.68
CA SER A 74 -6.92 3.02 2.45
C SER A 74 -5.47 2.84 2.91
N VAL A 75 -4.71 3.93 2.86
CA VAL A 75 -3.41 4.07 3.54
C VAL A 75 -3.56 5.04 4.70
N THR A 76 -3.14 4.60 5.89
CA THR A 76 -3.14 5.40 7.12
C THR A 76 -1.81 5.33 7.85
N THR A 77 -1.47 6.37 8.61
CA THR A 77 -0.32 6.33 9.51
C THR A 77 -0.64 5.51 10.75
N PHE A 78 0.05 4.39 10.95
CA PHE A 78 -0.04 3.58 12.17
C PHE A 78 0.69 4.24 13.33
N ALA A 79 1.95 4.64 13.08
CA ALA A 79 2.81 5.25 14.07
C ALA A 79 3.86 6.15 13.40
N GLY A 80 4.42 7.09 14.16
CA GLY A 80 5.47 7.99 13.70
C GLY A 80 4.98 9.41 13.46
N SER A 81 5.61 10.38 14.12
CA SER A 81 5.29 11.80 14.01
C SER A 81 5.64 12.38 12.64
N GLY A 82 6.58 11.76 11.92
CA GLY A 82 7.20 12.34 10.72
C GLY A 82 8.48 13.13 11.01
N VAL A 83 8.89 13.21 12.28
CA VAL A 83 10.17 13.78 12.69
C VAL A 83 11.11 12.64 13.07
N SER A 84 12.34 12.67 12.55
CA SER A 84 13.38 11.73 12.90
C SER A 84 13.66 11.75 14.40
N GLY A 85 13.60 10.60 15.06
CA GLY A 85 13.90 10.49 16.48
C GLY A 85 13.72 9.09 17.03
N ALA A 86 13.79 8.96 18.35
CA ALA A 86 13.63 7.70 19.08
C ALA A 86 12.72 7.84 20.31
N ALA A 87 11.85 8.85 20.31
CA ALA A 87 10.91 9.07 21.40
C ALA A 87 9.79 8.04 21.35
N ASP A 88 9.57 7.37 22.47
CA ASP A 88 8.41 6.51 22.65
C ASP A 88 7.11 7.34 22.65
N GLY A 89 6.02 6.70 22.24
CA GLY A 89 4.71 7.30 22.23
C GLY A 89 3.66 6.36 21.63
N VAL A 90 2.40 6.76 21.69
CA VAL A 90 1.30 6.03 21.07
C VAL A 90 1.01 6.61 19.69
N GLY A 91 0.99 5.76 18.66
CA GLY A 91 0.65 6.16 17.29
C GLY A 91 1.57 7.26 16.76
N THR A 92 0.98 8.38 16.33
CA THR A 92 1.70 9.52 15.74
C THR A 92 2.53 10.33 16.75
N ALA A 93 2.43 10.04 18.06
CA ALA A 93 3.31 10.63 19.07
C ALA A 93 4.69 9.98 19.11
N ALA A 94 4.84 8.73 18.66
CA ALA A 94 6.12 8.04 18.59
C ALA A 94 7.01 8.67 17.50
N GLN A 95 8.34 8.54 17.64
CA GLN A 95 9.31 8.99 16.65
C GLN A 95 10.16 7.81 16.19
N PHE A 96 10.40 7.75 14.88
CA PHE A 96 11.30 6.78 14.26
C PHE A 96 12.40 7.53 13.52
N ASN A 97 13.58 6.95 13.46
CA ASN A 97 14.66 7.47 12.65
C ASN A 97 14.94 6.47 11.54
N PHE A 98 14.47 6.77 10.32
CA PHE A 98 14.64 5.92 9.14
C PHE A 98 14.24 4.44 9.38
N PRO A 99 12.95 4.15 9.68
CA PRO A 99 12.52 2.77 9.91
C PRO A 99 12.78 1.93 8.66
N TYR A 100 13.52 0.82 8.81
CA TYR A 100 13.98 0.02 7.68
C TYR A 100 13.20 -1.29 7.53
N ASP A 101 12.91 -1.97 8.64
CA ASP A 101 12.27 -3.28 8.61
C ASP A 101 11.14 -3.39 9.64
N ILE A 102 10.24 -4.36 9.41
CA ILE A 102 9.14 -4.70 10.28
C ILE A 102 8.88 -6.20 10.23
N GLU A 103 8.92 -6.84 11.41
CA GLU A 103 8.65 -8.26 11.57
C GLU A 103 7.78 -8.51 12.81
N LEU A 104 7.20 -9.70 12.89
CA LEU A 104 6.60 -10.19 14.13
C LEU A 104 7.67 -10.93 14.96
N PRO A 105 7.52 -10.97 16.29
CA PRO A 105 8.38 -11.79 17.16
C PRO A 105 8.34 -13.29 16.84
#